data_AF-A3PDL2-F1
#
_entry.id   AF-A3PDL2-F1
#
_cell.length_a   1.000
_cell.length_b   1.000
_cell.length_c   1.000
_cell.angle_alpha   90.00
_cell.angle_beta   90.00
_cell.angle_gamma   90.00
#
_symmetry.space_group_name_H-M   'P 1'
#
loop_
_entity.id
_entity.type
_entity.pdbx_description
1 polymer ?
#
loop_
_entity_poly.entity_id
_entity_poly.type
_entity_poly.pdbx_seq_one_letter_code
_entity_poly.pdbx_strand_id
1 'polypeptide(L)'
;MIEEFMGNEKPFFNIFFFLKKNLKTTSWVTNIAINPNAGLILCQIFVEFFFKFYLLYINNLSVCLFLLAIIGRLLDCLETKNFKIMATLGVNIDHIANVRQARKTVEPDPVQFAFLAELGGADSITVHLREDRRHIQDRDVFLLKETIKTKLNLEMAATGEMLEIAKKILPDYVTLVPEKREEVTTEGGLDLKSNMQYLKKAVGNLKDSNIEVSAFIDPLGEQINYSKEIGFDFIELHTGKYAELSGSEQYKELQRIIESTHLANDLGLVVNAGHGLNYNNVKKIASINNMNELNIGHSIVARALAIGLEKSVREMKSLITSN
;
A
#
# COMPACT_ATOMS: atom_id res chain seq x y z
N MET A 1 -11.09 -44.63 -15.93
CA MET A 1 -9.82 -44.78 -16.69
C MET A 1 -8.59 -44.36 -15.86
N ILE A 2 -8.63 -44.51 -14.53
CA ILE A 2 -7.50 -44.30 -13.59
C ILE A 2 -7.65 -45.31 -12.44
N GLU A 3 -7.96 -46.57 -12.75
CA GLU A 3 -7.95 -47.66 -11.74
C GLU A 3 -7.15 -48.89 -12.19
N GLU A 4 -6.56 -48.88 -13.40
CA GLU A 4 -5.90 -50.06 -13.96
C GLU A 4 -4.36 -50.07 -13.88
N PHE A 5 -3.75 -49.08 -13.22
CA PHE A 5 -2.28 -48.99 -13.09
C PHE A 5 -1.76 -49.06 -11.64
N MET A 6 -2.58 -49.50 -10.70
CA MET A 6 -2.14 -49.76 -9.32
C MET A 6 -2.09 -51.26 -9.01
N GLY A 7 -1.28 -51.98 -9.79
CA GLY A 7 -0.83 -53.32 -9.46
C GLY A 7 0.58 -53.28 -8.89
N ASN A 8 0.70 -53.57 -7.59
CA ASN A 8 1.90 -53.99 -6.86
C ASN A 8 3.20 -53.15 -7.01
N GLU A 9 3.61 -52.52 -5.91
CA GLU A 9 4.92 -52.74 -5.24
C GLU A 9 5.36 -51.52 -4.43
N LYS A 10 5.12 -51.57 -3.10
CA LYS A 10 6.00 -51.12 -2.00
C LYS A 10 7.19 -50.15 -2.28
N PRO A 11 7.03 -48.85 -2.65
CA PRO A 11 8.19 -47.93 -2.65
C PRO A 11 8.11 -46.87 -1.54
N PHE A 12 6.91 -46.53 -1.06
CA PHE A 12 6.68 -45.39 -0.17
C PHE A 12 7.18 -45.62 1.26
N PHE A 13 7.23 -46.88 1.72
CA PHE A 13 7.67 -47.19 3.08
C PHE A 13 9.21 -47.13 3.26
N ASN A 14 10.00 -47.20 2.18
CA ASN A 14 11.46 -47.18 2.26
C ASN A 14 12.07 -45.77 2.26
N ILE A 15 11.37 -44.77 1.71
CA ILE A 15 11.85 -43.38 1.65
C ILE A 15 11.93 -42.77 3.06
N PHE A 16 10.93 -43.04 3.91
CA PHE A 16 10.87 -42.51 5.28
C PHE A 16 11.99 -43.07 6.17
N PHE A 17 12.36 -44.33 6.00
CA PHE A 17 13.43 -44.97 6.77
C PHE A 17 14.83 -44.56 6.30
N PHE A 18 15.00 -44.29 5.00
CA PHE A 18 16.25 -43.80 4.42
C PHE A 18 16.58 -42.37 4.86
N LEU A 19 15.56 -41.49 4.91
CA LEU A 19 15.70 -40.11 5.41
C LEU A 19 16.11 -40.06 6.88
N LYS A 20 15.55 -40.95 7.72
CA LYS A 20 15.86 -41.02 9.16
C LYS A 20 17.26 -41.55 9.46
N LYS A 21 17.84 -42.35 8.57
CA LYS A 21 19.16 -42.98 8.77
C LYS A 21 20.33 -42.10 8.29
N ASN A 22 20.10 -41.25 7.29
CA ASN A 22 21.16 -40.44 6.67
C ASN A 22 21.16 -38.95 7.06
N LEU A 23 20.08 -38.43 7.64
CA LEU A 23 20.03 -37.06 8.15
C LEU A 23 20.16 -37.06 9.69
N LYS A 24 21.40 -36.98 10.19
CA LYS A 24 21.67 -36.62 11.60
C LYS A 24 21.42 -35.11 11.80
N THR A 25 20.18 -34.67 11.80
CA THR A 25 19.86 -33.27 12.11
C THR A 25 18.46 -33.13 12.72
N THR A 26 18.32 -33.49 13.99
CA THR A 26 17.11 -33.32 14.81
C THR A 26 16.75 -31.86 15.16
N SER A 27 17.33 -30.86 14.49
CA SER A 27 17.15 -29.43 14.82
C SER A 27 16.21 -28.66 13.87
N TRP A 28 15.80 -29.22 12.72
CA TRP A 28 15.12 -28.44 11.67
C TRP A 28 13.60 -28.55 11.67
N VAL A 29 13.06 -29.61 12.28
CA VAL A 29 11.61 -29.88 12.27
C VAL A 29 10.83 -28.86 13.12
N THR A 30 11.51 -28.12 14.01
CA THR A 30 10.87 -27.17 14.93
C THR A 30 10.78 -25.73 14.43
N ASN A 31 11.42 -25.35 13.32
CA ASN A 31 11.42 -23.95 12.82
C ASN A 31 10.51 -23.68 11.60
N ILE A 32 9.72 -24.67 11.17
CA ILE A 32 8.77 -24.51 10.04
C ILE A 32 7.52 -23.69 10.45
N ALA A 33 7.30 -23.46 11.74
CA ALA A 33 6.09 -22.80 12.24
C ALA A 33 6.10 -21.25 12.19
N ILE A 34 7.19 -20.58 11.79
CA ILE A 34 7.33 -19.11 11.94
C ILE A 34 7.72 -18.38 10.64
N ASN A 35 7.87 -19.07 9.51
CA ASN A 35 8.28 -18.42 8.24
C ASN A 35 7.21 -18.63 7.13
N PRO A 36 6.57 -17.56 6.61
CA PRO A 36 5.61 -17.65 5.50
C PRO A 36 6.20 -18.29 4.23
N ASN A 37 7.54 -18.27 4.09
CA ASN A 37 8.27 -18.85 2.95
C ASN A 37 8.78 -20.28 3.20
N ALA A 38 8.48 -20.91 4.35
CA ALA A 38 8.93 -22.26 4.66
C ALA A 38 8.42 -23.31 3.65
N GLY A 39 7.20 -23.12 3.12
CA GLY A 39 6.64 -23.98 2.08
C GLY A 39 7.37 -23.87 0.73
N LEU A 40 7.79 -22.66 0.35
CA LEU A 40 8.58 -22.40 -0.86
C LEU A 40 9.96 -23.04 -0.78
N ILE A 41 10.65 -22.91 0.36
CA ILE A 41 11.97 -23.50 0.60
C ILE A 41 11.89 -25.03 0.57
N LEU A 42 10.87 -25.63 1.19
CA LEU A 42 10.64 -27.07 1.13
C LEU A 42 10.36 -27.57 -0.30
N CYS A 43 9.61 -26.80 -1.09
CA CYS A 43 9.32 -27.15 -2.48
C CYS A 43 10.58 -27.08 -3.36
N GLN A 44 11.40 -26.04 -3.18
CA GLN A 44 12.63 -25.82 -3.93
C GLN A 44 13.68 -26.92 -3.64
N ILE A 45 13.82 -27.31 -2.37
CA ILE A 45 14.67 -28.44 -1.96
C ILE A 45 14.14 -29.76 -2.53
N PHE A 46 12.82 -29.95 -2.56
CA PHE A 46 12.22 -31.15 -3.13
C PHE A 46 12.48 -31.25 -4.64
N VAL A 47 12.36 -30.15 -5.37
CA VAL A 47 12.64 -30.08 -6.82
C VAL A 47 14.13 -30.35 -7.10
N GLU A 48 15.06 -29.73 -6.38
CA GLU A 48 16.51 -29.97 -6.60
C GLU A 48 16.93 -31.40 -6.27
N PHE A 49 16.40 -31.96 -5.17
CA PHE A 49 16.72 -33.34 -4.76
C PHE A 49 16.16 -34.36 -5.75
N PHE A 50 14.94 -34.15 -6.24
CA PHE A 50 14.34 -35.01 -7.27
C PHE A 50 15.08 -34.89 -8.60
N PHE A 51 15.48 -33.69 -9.01
CA PHE A 51 16.22 -33.46 -10.26
C PHE A 51 17.61 -34.14 -10.26
N LYS A 52 18.35 -34.06 -9.14
CA LYS A 52 19.64 -34.75 -8.97
C LYS A 52 19.49 -36.27 -8.89
N PHE A 53 18.47 -36.77 -8.19
CA PHE A 53 18.22 -38.22 -8.10
C PHE A 53 17.83 -38.82 -9.46
N TYR A 54 17.13 -38.05 -10.30
CA TYR A 54 16.52 -38.52 -11.54
C TYR A 54 17.47 -38.49 -12.76
N LEU A 55 18.32 -37.45 -12.88
CA LEU A 55 19.40 -37.39 -13.89
C LEU A 55 20.37 -38.57 -13.82
N LEU A 56 20.49 -39.21 -12.65
CA LEU A 56 21.37 -40.34 -12.42
C LEU A 56 20.75 -41.71 -12.78
N TYR A 57 19.42 -41.83 -12.93
CA TYR A 57 18.78 -43.16 -12.88
C TYR A 57 17.70 -43.50 -13.92
N ILE A 58 17.25 -42.60 -14.81
CA ILE A 58 16.18 -42.92 -15.79
C ILE A 58 16.53 -42.53 -17.24
N ASN A 59 16.65 -43.55 -18.12
CA ASN A 59 16.91 -43.43 -19.57
C ASN A 59 15.62 -43.40 -20.43
N ASN A 60 14.52 -42.83 -19.94
CA ASN A 60 13.24 -42.84 -20.67
C ASN A 60 12.70 -41.42 -20.90
N LEU A 61 12.82 -40.96 -22.15
CA LEU A 61 12.48 -39.62 -22.61
C LEU A 61 11.02 -39.23 -22.34
N SER A 62 10.09 -40.19 -22.40
CA SER A 62 8.65 -39.96 -22.19
C SER A 62 8.35 -39.57 -20.74
N VAL A 63 9.07 -40.15 -19.78
CA VAL A 63 8.90 -39.85 -18.35
C VAL A 63 9.53 -38.49 -18.01
N CYS A 64 10.65 -38.13 -18.65
CA CYS A 64 11.25 -36.79 -18.51
C CYS A 64 10.30 -35.68 -18.97
N LEU A 65 9.64 -35.85 -20.12
CA LEU A 65 8.71 -34.86 -20.66
C LEU A 65 7.46 -34.69 -19.78
N PHE A 66 6.95 -35.78 -19.21
CA PHE A 66 5.81 -35.74 -18.29
C PHE A 66 6.15 -35.04 -16.97
N LEU A 67 7.34 -35.29 -16.42
CA LEU A 67 7.81 -34.63 -15.19
C LEU A 67 8.15 -33.15 -15.42
N LEU A 68 8.75 -32.79 -16.56
CA LEU A 68 8.95 -31.39 -16.94
C LEU A 68 7.61 -30.64 -17.05
N ALA A 69 6.56 -31.29 -17.54
CA ALA A 69 5.22 -30.71 -17.57
C ALA A 69 4.62 -30.54 -16.16
N ILE A 70 4.89 -31.46 -15.23
CA ILE A 70 4.46 -31.33 -13.82
C ILE A 70 5.24 -30.22 -13.11
N ILE A 71 6.56 -30.15 -13.31
CA ILE A 71 7.41 -29.09 -12.75
C ILE A 71 6.99 -27.73 -13.32
N GLY A 72 6.72 -27.65 -14.63
CA GLY A 72 6.18 -26.45 -15.25
C GLY A 72 4.86 -26.00 -14.61
N ARG A 73 3.92 -26.93 -14.38
CA ARG A 73 2.66 -26.62 -13.67
C ARG A 73 2.85 -26.26 -12.20
N LEU A 74 3.83 -26.84 -11.51
CA LEU A 74 4.16 -26.50 -10.13
C LEU A 74 4.83 -25.13 -10.04
N LEU A 75 5.73 -24.80 -10.98
CA LEU A 75 6.32 -23.47 -11.10
C LEU A 75 5.25 -22.43 -11.44
N ASP A 76 4.35 -22.69 -12.39
CA ASP A 76 3.18 -21.83 -12.66
C ASP A 76 2.31 -21.63 -11.41
N CYS A 77 2.14 -22.68 -10.59
CA CYS A 77 1.37 -22.63 -9.35
C CYS A 77 2.10 -21.87 -8.22
N LEU A 78 3.43 -21.84 -8.24
CA LEU A 78 4.27 -21.05 -7.34
C LEU A 78 4.39 -19.58 -7.80
N GLU A 79 4.32 -19.32 -9.11
CA GLU A 79 4.43 -17.99 -9.72
C GLU A 79 3.10 -17.20 -9.68
N THR A 80 1.98 -17.83 -9.30
CA THR A 80 0.64 -17.21 -9.37
C THR A 80 -0.21 -17.31 -8.11
N LYS A 81 0.42 -17.24 -6.93
CA LYS A 81 -0.25 -16.64 -5.77
C LYS A 81 0.47 -15.38 -5.35
N ASN A 82 0.55 -14.41 -6.27
CA ASN A 82 0.66 -13.01 -5.90
C ASN A 82 -0.56 -12.72 -5.01
N PHE A 83 -0.38 -12.72 -3.69
CA PHE A 83 -1.35 -12.18 -2.77
C PHE A 83 -1.49 -10.69 -3.13
N LYS A 84 -2.50 -10.38 -3.94
CA LYS A 84 -2.86 -9.00 -4.25
C LYS A 84 -3.31 -8.36 -2.95
N ILE A 85 -2.44 -7.56 -2.35
CA ILE A 85 -2.83 -6.71 -1.23
C ILE A 85 -3.83 -5.72 -1.81
N MET A 86 -5.06 -5.78 -1.32
CA MET A 86 -6.09 -4.83 -1.70
C MET A 86 -5.78 -3.49 -1.02
N ALA A 87 -5.77 -2.41 -1.78
CA ALA A 87 -5.55 -1.08 -1.22
C ALA A 87 -6.60 -0.76 -0.14
N THR A 88 -6.15 -0.13 0.95
CA THR A 88 -7.03 0.46 1.95
C THR A 88 -7.59 1.80 1.47
N LEU A 89 -8.59 2.32 2.18
CA LEU A 89 -9.22 3.61 1.93
C LEU A 89 -8.95 4.54 3.12
N GLY A 90 -8.19 5.59 2.87
CA GLY A 90 -8.13 6.75 3.74
C GLY A 90 -9.16 7.80 3.30
N VAL A 91 -9.98 8.29 4.24
CA VAL A 91 -10.99 9.31 3.94
C VAL A 91 -10.49 10.67 4.39
N ASN A 92 -10.22 11.55 3.43
CA ASN A 92 -9.89 12.94 3.74
C ASN A 92 -11.18 13.75 4.03
N ILE A 93 -11.24 14.37 5.21
CA ILE A 93 -12.44 15.09 5.70
C ILE A 93 -12.29 16.62 5.67
N ASP A 94 -11.28 17.16 5.01
CA ASP A 94 -11.02 18.61 4.94
C ASP A 94 -12.20 19.40 4.37
N HIS A 95 -12.86 18.84 3.36
CA HIS A 95 -13.99 19.49 2.71
C HIS A 95 -15.25 19.55 3.61
N ILE A 96 -15.33 18.73 4.65
CA ILE A 96 -16.37 18.84 5.68
C ILE A 96 -16.12 20.11 6.50
N ALA A 97 -14.86 20.31 6.92
CA ALA A 97 -14.45 21.53 7.59
C ALA A 97 -14.60 22.77 6.70
N ASN A 98 -14.36 22.68 5.38
CA ASN A 98 -14.64 23.80 4.46
C ASN A 98 -16.11 24.26 4.53
N VAL A 99 -17.07 23.33 4.58
CA VAL A 99 -18.51 23.68 4.72
C VAL A 99 -18.75 24.42 6.04
N ARG A 100 -18.14 23.96 7.14
CA ARG A 100 -18.22 24.62 8.44
C ARG A 100 -17.61 26.04 8.40
N GLN A 101 -16.42 26.17 7.83
CA GLN A 101 -15.69 27.44 7.76
C GLN A 101 -16.37 28.45 6.83
N ALA A 102 -17.15 28.00 5.85
CA ALA A 102 -17.96 28.87 5.00
C ALA A 102 -18.96 29.71 5.81
N ARG A 103 -19.44 29.20 6.95
CA ARG A 103 -20.33 29.93 7.86
C ARG A 103 -19.71 30.29 9.20
N LYS A 104 -18.51 29.79 9.50
CA LYS A 104 -17.80 29.93 10.79
C LYS A 104 -18.68 29.46 11.96
N THR A 105 -19.37 28.36 11.74
CA THR A 105 -20.26 27.68 12.71
C THR A 105 -19.55 26.47 13.32
N VAL A 106 -20.26 25.71 14.17
CA VAL A 106 -19.76 24.44 14.69
C VAL A 106 -20.11 23.26 13.78
N GLU A 107 -21.11 23.42 12.90
CA GLU A 107 -21.60 22.37 12.00
C GLU A 107 -21.21 22.64 10.53
N PRO A 108 -20.98 21.57 9.74
CA PRO A 108 -20.78 20.19 10.20
C PRO A 108 -19.47 20.03 11.00
N ASP A 109 -19.48 19.19 12.03
CA ASP A 109 -18.27 18.91 12.84
C ASP A 109 -17.46 17.75 12.19
N PRO A 110 -16.23 17.99 11.70
CA PRO A 110 -15.40 16.96 11.07
C PRO A 110 -15.16 15.75 11.97
N VAL A 111 -15.06 15.95 13.28
CA VAL A 111 -14.84 14.86 14.26
C VAL A 111 -16.04 13.92 14.26
N GLN A 112 -17.26 14.45 14.23
CA GLN A 112 -18.47 13.63 14.15
C GLN A 112 -18.56 12.86 12.83
N PHE A 113 -18.17 13.50 11.73
CA PHE A 113 -18.20 12.88 10.41
C PHE A 113 -17.11 11.83 10.21
N ALA A 114 -15.98 11.92 10.92
CA ALA A 114 -14.96 10.86 10.91
C ALA A 114 -15.54 9.51 11.36
N PHE A 115 -16.38 9.48 12.39
CA PHE A 115 -17.07 8.25 12.81
C PHE A 115 -17.96 7.67 11.70
N LEU A 116 -18.66 8.52 10.93
CA LEU A 116 -19.48 8.06 9.81
C LEU A 116 -18.61 7.48 8.68
N ALA A 117 -17.41 8.03 8.47
CA ALA A 117 -16.46 7.47 7.53
C ALA A 117 -15.95 6.08 7.99
N GLU A 118 -15.62 5.92 9.28
CA GLU A 118 -15.24 4.61 9.84
C GLU A 118 -16.37 3.58 9.72
N LEU A 119 -17.62 3.95 10.01
CA LEU A 119 -18.80 3.08 9.80
C LEU A 119 -19.04 2.74 8.31
N GLY A 120 -18.60 3.62 7.42
CA GLY A 120 -18.56 3.39 5.98
C GLY A 120 -17.47 2.42 5.54
N GLY A 121 -16.51 2.10 6.40
CA GLY A 121 -15.39 1.20 6.11
C GLY A 121 -14.09 1.90 5.70
N ALA A 122 -13.89 3.16 6.12
CA ALA A 122 -12.58 3.80 6.07
C ALA A 122 -11.59 3.02 6.96
N ASP A 123 -10.36 2.84 6.48
CA ASP A 123 -9.27 2.20 7.24
C ASP A 123 -8.36 3.25 7.92
N SER A 124 -8.44 4.51 7.48
CA SER A 124 -7.78 5.66 8.06
C SER A 124 -8.59 6.94 7.81
N ILE A 125 -8.36 7.95 8.65
CA ILE A 125 -8.90 9.30 8.51
C ILE A 125 -7.74 10.24 8.20
N THR A 126 -7.91 11.02 7.13
CA THR A 126 -6.91 11.97 6.65
C THR A 126 -7.39 13.40 6.86
N VAL A 127 -6.51 14.25 7.37
CA VAL A 127 -6.77 15.68 7.54
C VAL A 127 -5.54 16.51 7.19
N HIS A 128 -5.73 17.62 6.47
CA HIS A 128 -4.69 18.60 6.22
C HIS A 128 -4.85 19.78 7.17
N LEU A 129 -4.00 19.80 8.20
CA LEU A 129 -3.85 20.98 9.05
C LEU A 129 -2.93 21.97 8.35
N ARG A 130 -3.51 22.99 7.74
CA ARG A 130 -2.75 24.03 7.01
C ARG A 130 -2.18 25.09 7.95
N GLU A 131 -1.07 25.73 7.58
CA GLU A 131 -0.50 26.87 8.32
C GLU A 131 -1.55 27.99 8.51
N ASP A 132 -2.37 28.24 7.49
CA ASP A 132 -3.41 29.28 7.50
C ASP A 132 -4.74 28.85 8.16
N ARG A 133 -4.86 27.60 8.62
CA ARG A 133 -6.08 27.00 9.19
C ARG A 133 -7.32 27.27 8.35
N ARG A 134 -7.21 27.18 7.02
CA ARG A 134 -8.32 27.48 6.10
C ARG A 134 -9.57 26.61 6.34
N HIS A 135 -9.39 25.34 6.70
CA HIS A 135 -10.47 24.38 6.95
C HIS A 135 -10.35 23.70 8.30
N ILE A 136 -9.50 22.68 8.39
CA ILE A 136 -9.22 21.94 9.62
C ILE A 136 -8.52 22.89 10.59
N GLN A 137 -8.98 22.85 11.84
CA GLN A 137 -8.46 23.62 12.96
C GLN A 137 -7.70 22.69 13.91
N ASP A 138 -6.83 23.23 14.76
CA ASP A 138 -6.08 22.47 15.76
C ASP A 138 -7.00 21.60 16.61
N ARG A 139 -8.14 22.17 17.07
CA ARG A 139 -9.19 21.46 17.81
C ARG A 139 -9.57 20.14 17.13
N ASP A 140 -9.78 20.17 15.82
CA ASP A 140 -10.28 19.01 15.08
C ASP A 140 -9.26 17.88 15.15
N VAL A 141 -7.98 18.18 14.93
CA VAL A 141 -6.91 17.16 14.90
C VAL A 141 -6.69 16.54 16.28
N PHE A 142 -6.66 17.34 17.35
CA PHE A 142 -6.53 16.83 18.71
C PHE A 142 -7.70 15.90 19.07
N LEU A 143 -8.94 16.31 18.78
CA LEU A 143 -10.10 15.48 19.06
C LEU A 143 -10.14 14.22 18.19
N LEU A 144 -9.77 14.29 16.91
CA LEU A 144 -9.70 13.13 16.03
C LEU A 144 -8.78 12.06 16.62
N LYS A 145 -7.57 12.43 17.07
CA LYS A 145 -6.63 11.48 17.67
C LYS A 145 -7.20 10.75 18.90
N GLU A 146 -8.02 11.42 19.70
CA GLU A 146 -8.64 10.83 20.90
C GLU A 146 -9.86 9.95 20.57
N THR A 147 -10.52 10.21 19.44
CA THR A 147 -11.88 9.70 19.19
C THR A 147 -11.95 8.57 18.16
N ILE A 148 -11.19 8.68 17.06
CA ILE A 148 -11.21 7.70 15.97
C ILE A 148 -10.71 6.33 16.45
N LYS A 149 -11.10 5.26 15.75
CA LYS A 149 -10.70 3.87 16.01
C LYS A 149 -9.72 3.33 14.97
N THR A 150 -9.58 4.05 13.87
CA THR A 150 -8.66 3.78 12.76
C THR A 150 -7.40 4.64 12.87
N LYS A 151 -6.55 4.61 11.85
CA LYS A 151 -5.31 5.40 11.81
C LYS A 151 -5.60 6.87 11.50
N LEU A 152 -4.83 7.77 12.10
CA LEU A 152 -4.80 9.20 11.72
C LEU A 152 -3.63 9.48 10.77
N ASN A 153 -3.94 9.93 9.55
CA ASN A 153 -3.00 10.55 8.63
C ASN A 153 -3.08 12.07 8.77
N LEU A 154 -1.99 12.69 9.24
CA LEU A 154 -1.90 14.14 9.32
C LEU A 154 -1.11 14.68 8.12
N GLU A 155 -1.82 15.29 7.18
CA GLU A 155 -1.21 16.10 6.12
C GLU A 155 -0.79 17.46 6.70
N MET A 156 0.43 17.92 6.37
CA MET A 156 0.98 19.19 6.83
C MET A 156 2.18 19.66 6.02
N ALA A 157 2.43 20.97 6.00
CA ALA A 157 3.71 21.51 5.58
C ALA A 157 4.85 21.16 6.57
N ALA A 158 6.08 21.07 6.07
CA ALA A 158 7.24 20.67 6.86
C ALA A 158 7.81 21.78 7.79
N THR A 159 6.97 22.66 8.37
CA THR A 159 7.44 23.82 9.15
C THR A 159 7.66 23.50 10.63
N GLY A 160 8.47 24.32 11.31
CA GLY A 160 8.77 24.14 12.74
C GLY A 160 7.52 24.08 13.62
N GLU A 161 6.53 24.95 13.38
CA GLU A 161 5.26 24.93 14.11
C GLU A 161 4.53 23.60 13.93
N MET A 162 4.39 23.16 12.67
CA MET A 162 3.65 21.95 12.33
C MET A 162 4.33 20.69 12.87
N LEU A 163 5.66 20.64 12.85
CA LEU A 163 6.43 19.55 13.46
C LEU A 163 6.17 19.44 14.97
N GLU A 164 6.11 20.57 15.68
CA GLU A 164 5.80 20.57 17.12
C GLU A 164 4.35 20.17 17.41
N ILE A 165 3.41 20.52 16.52
CA ILE A 165 2.02 20.04 16.61
C ILE A 165 1.96 18.53 16.40
N ALA A 166 2.59 18.00 15.34
CA ALA A 166 2.61 16.57 15.05
C ALA A 166 3.21 15.76 16.20
N LYS A 167 4.28 16.22 16.84
CA LYS A 167 4.89 15.57 18.01
C LYS A 167 4.01 15.57 19.25
N LYS A 168 3.13 16.56 19.41
CA LYS A 168 2.15 16.59 20.50
C LYS A 168 0.98 15.63 20.24
N ILE A 169 0.56 15.54 18.98
CA ILE A 169 -0.60 14.73 18.58
C ILE A 169 -0.22 13.25 18.44
N LEU A 170 1.00 12.96 17.97
CA LEU A 170 1.46 11.61 17.62
C LEU A 170 0.47 10.90 16.68
N PRO A 171 0.21 11.44 15.47
CA PRO A 171 -0.58 10.74 14.47
C PRO A 171 0.10 9.42 14.09
N ASP A 172 -0.65 8.49 13.50
CA ASP A 172 -0.12 7.19 13.08
C ASP A 172 0.93 7.38 11.97
N TYR A 173 0.69 8.33 11.06
CA TYR A 173 1.68 8.81 10.11
C TYR A 173 1.40 10.25 9.69
N VAL A 174 2.43 10.91 9.17
CA VAL A 174 2.37 12.26 8.61
C VAL A 174 2.62 12.21 7.12
N THR A 175 1.82 12.93 6.34
CA THR A 175 2.09 13.17 4.92
C THR A 175 2.55 14.60 4.71
N LEU A 176 3.81 14.78 4.29
CA LEU A 176 4.35 16.10 3.96
C LEU A 176 3.84 16.54 2.59
N VAL A 177 3.13 17.66 2.57
CA VAL A 177 2.54 18.27 1.37
C VAL A 177 3.08 19.70 1.18
N PRO A 178 3.21 20.19 -0.06
CA PRO A 178 3.63 21.56 -0.29
C PRO A 178 2.49 22.55 -0.01
N GLU A 179 2.77 23.64 0.71
CA GLU A 179 1.79 24.72 0.94
C GLU A 179 2.18 26.04 0.28
N LYS A 180 3.49 26.27 0.12
CA LYS A 180 4.03 27.49 -0.49
C LYS A 180 4.45 27.23 -1.93
N ARG A 181 4.39 28.25 -2.79
CA ARG A 181 4.69 28.11 -4.23
C ARG A 181 6.12 27.61 -4.49
N GLU A 182 7.04 27.92 -3.60
CA GLU A 182 8.45 27.53 -3.66
C GLU A 182 8.68 26.04 -3.34
N GLU A 183 7.69 25.38 -2.75
CA GLU A 183 7.74 23.98 -2.33
C GLU A 183 7.10 23.03 -3.36
N VAL A 184 6.39 23.58 -4.35
CA VAL A 184 5.62 22.83 -5.34
C VAL A 184 6.47 22.61 -6.60
N THR A 185 6.41 21.41 -7.15
CA THR A 185 6.91 21.12 -8.51
C THR A 185 6.02 21.76 -9.58
N THR A 186 6.29 21.48 -10.85
CA THR A 186 5.41 21.90 -11.95
C THR A 186 4.06 21.17 -11.93
N GLU A 187 4.00 19.93 -11.43
CA GLU A 187 2.78 19.10 -11.46
C GLU A 187 1.97 19.14 -10.15
N GLY A 188 2.52 19.65 -9.04
CA GLY A 188 1.77 19.89 -7.80
C GLY A 188 2.34 19.18 -6.57
N GLY A 189 3.23 18.19 -6.75
CA GLY A 189 3.92 17.50 -5.67
C GLY A 189 4.98 18.34 -4.95
N LEU A 190 5.52 17.80 -3.86
CA LEU A 190 6.61 18.40 -3.10
C LEU A 190 7.93 18.32 -3.88
N ASP A 191 8.64 19.45 -4.06
CA ASP A 191 9.96 19.47 -4.69
C ASP A 191 11.05 18.97 -3.71
N LEU A 192 11.31 17.67 -3.75
CA LEU A 192 12.29 17.02 -2.88
C LEU A 192 13.73 17.40 -3.22
N LYS A 193 14.03 17.65 -4.50
CA LYS A 193 15.40 17.91 -4.96
C LYS A 193 15.92 19.22 -4.38
N SER A 194 15.13 20.28 -4.51
CA SER A 194 15.52 21.62 -4.06
C SER A 194 15.53 21.71 -2.52
N ASN A 195 14.74 20.88 -1.83
CA ASN A 195 14.53 20.94 -0.39
C ASN A 195 15.16 19.77 0.39
N MET A 196 16.04 18.99 -0.24
CA MET A 196 16.51 17.70 0.29
C MET A 196 17.05 17.76 1.72
N GLN A 197 17.99 18.68 2.02
CA GLN A 197 18.59 18.77 3.35
C GLN A 197 17.58 19.19 4.42
N TYR A 198 16.69 20.12 4.06
CA TYR A 198 15.63 20.61 4.93
C TYR A 198 14.63 19.49 5.27
N LEU A 199 14.16 18.77 4.25
CA LEU A 199 13.23 17.67 4.41
C LEU A 199 13.85 16.50 5.16
N LYS A 200 15.13 16.18 4.93
CA LYS A 200 15.85 15.14 5.69
C LYS A 200 15.89 15.43 7.19
N LYS A 201 16.04 16.71 7.57
CA LYS A 201 15.95 17.13 8.97
C LYS A 201 14.51 17.03 9.50
N ALA A 202 13.51 17.44 8.73
CA ALA A 202 12.11 17.36 9.13
C ALA A 202 11.65 15.90 9.33
N VAL A 203 11.99 15.01 8.39
CA VAL A 203 11.73 13.57 8.45
C VAL A 203 12.42 12.95 9.66
N GLY A 204 13.72 13.25 9.89
CA GLY A 204 14.43 12.78 11.08
C GLY A 204 13.74 13.19 12.38
N ASN A 205 13.34 14.46 12.51
CA ASN A 205 12.63 14.96 13.70
C ASN A 205 11.30 14.24 13.99
N LEU A 206 10.54 13.87 12.96
CA LEU A 206 9.28 13.13 13.10
C LEU A 206 9.55 11.67 13.49
N LYS A 207 10.53 11.03 12.84
CA LYS A 207 10.90 9.64 13.10
C LYS A 207 11.50 9.45 14.50
N ASP A 208 12.22 10.43 15.03
CA ASP A 208 12.68 10.43 16.43
C ASP A 208 11.51 10.37 17.45
N SER A 209 10.29 10.72 17.00
CA SER A 209 9.05 10.61 17.78
C SER A 209 8.22 9.38 17.40
N ASN A 210 8.80 8.42 16.67
CA ASN A 210 8.16 7.21 16.14
C ASN A 210 6.95 7.49 15.22
N ILE A 211 6.98 8.59 14.48
CA ILE A 211 5.98 8.91 13.46
C ILE A 211 6.51 8.47 12.11
N GLU A 212 5.76 7.61 11.41
CA GLU A 212 6.06 7.25 10.03
C GLU A 212 5.78 8.44 9.09
N VAL A 213 6.61 8.62 8.06
CA VAL A 213 6.53 9.82 7.21
C VAL A 213 6.33 9.47 5.75
N SER A 214 5.31 10.08 5.14
CA SER A 214 4.99 10.05 3.72
C SER A 214 5.37 11.36 3.03
N ALA A 215 5.74 11.29 1.76
CA ALA A 215 5.95 12.45 0.89
C ALA A 215 4.89 12.48 -0.22
N PHE A 216 4.15 13.59 -0.35
CA PHE A 216 3.26 13.80 -1.49
C PHE A 216 4.06 14.27 -2.71
N ILE A 217 4.19 13.43 -3.74
CA ILE A 217 5.08 13.67 -4.87
C ILE A 217 4.44 13.31 -6.21
N ASP A 218 4.98 13.88 -7.28
CA ASP A 218 4.59 13.49 -8.63
C ASP A 218 5.12 12.09 -8.99
N PRO A 219 4.44 11.33 -9.88
CA PRO A 219 4.92 10.04 -10.38
C PRO A 219 6.10 10.22 -11.35
N LEU A 220 7.28 10.50 -10.78
CA LEU A 220 8.55 10.74 -11.45
C LEU A 220 9.67 9.97 -10.75
N GLY A 221 10.45 9.20 -11.51
CA GLY A 221 11.51 8.35 -10.95
C GLY A 221 12.55 9.08 -10.11
N GLU A 222 12.93 10.31 -10.49
CA GLU A 222 13.86 11.13 -9.70
C GLU A 222 13.28 11.49 -8.32
N GLN A 223 12.00 11.86 -8.23
CA GLN A 223 11.34 12.19 -6.95
C GLN A 223 11.27 10.96 -6.04
N ILE A 224 11.04 9.78 -6.61
CA ILE A 224 11.01 8.52 -5.85
C ILE A 224 12.41 8.19 -5.29
N ASN A 225 13.47 8.37 -6.10
CA ASN A 225 14.84 8.18 -5.65
C ASN A 225 15.20 9.15 -4.51
N TYR A 226 14.84 10.43 -4.63
CA TYR A 226 15.04 11.41 -3.56
C TYR A 226 14.23 11.07 -2.30
N SER A 227 13.01 10.52 -2.46
CA SER A 227 12.19 10.08 -1.32
C SER A 227 12.93 9.03 -0.49
N LYS A 228 13.56 8.06 -1.16
CA LYS A 228 14.37 7.04 -0.48
C LYS A 228 15.61 7.63 0.20
N GLU A 229 16.31 8.54 -0.46
CA GLU A 229 17.54 9.18 0.07
C GLU A 229 17.28 10.07 1.29
N ILE A 230 16.14 10.76 1.30
CA ILE A 230 15.69 11.59 2.41
C ILE A 230 15.29 10.70 3.61
N GLY A 231 14.78 9.49 3.36
CA GLY A 231 14.45 8.51 4.38
C GLY A 231 12.97 8.44 4.74
N PHE A 232 12.09 8.82 3.80
CA PHE A 232 10.65 8.60 3.91
C PHE A 232 10.33 7.11 4.00
N ASP A 233 9.25 6.78 4.70
CA ASP A 233 8.72 5.42 4.83
C ASP A 233 7.66 5.14 3.76
N PHE A 234 6.88 6.17 3.43
CA PHE A 234 5.81 6.15 2.44
C PHE A 234 6.05 7.21 1.36
N ILE A 235 5.41 7.04 0.21
CA ILE A 235 5.14 8.12 -0.74
C ILE A 235 3.65 8.13 -1.04
N GLU A 236 3.10 9.30 -1.32
CA GLU A 236 1.77 9.45 -1.88
C GLU A 236 1.88 10.04 -3.29
N LEU A 237 1.55 9.23 -4.30
CA LEU A 237 1.66 9.63 -5.70
C LEU A 237 0.51 10.58 -6.07
N HIS A 238 0.87 11.72 -6.65
CA HIS A 238 -0.09 12.70 -7.12
C HIS A 238 -0.84 12.20 -8.36
N THR A 239 -2.11 11.85 -8.17
CA THR A 239 -2.99 11.35 -9.23
C THR A 239 -3.85 12.42 -9.92
N GLY A 240 -3.57 13.71 -9.69
CA GLY A 240 -4.41 14.82 -10.19
C GLY A 240 -4.46 14.88 -11.72
N LYS A 241 -3.29 14.83 -12.36
CA LYS A 241 -3.20 14.82 -13.82
C LYS A 241 -3.93 13.62 -14.44
N TYR A 242 -3.82 12.44 -13.84
CA TYR A 242 -4.61 11.26 -14.24
C TYR A 242 -6.12 11.49 -14.12
N ALA A 243 -6.55 12.14 -13.04
CA ALA A 243 -7.96 12.40 -12.77
C ALA A 243 -8.60 13.42 -13.74
N GLU A 244 -7.82 14.41 -14.20
CA GLU A 244 -8.27 15.48 -15.10
C GLU A 244 -8.24 15.09 -16.58
N LEU A 245 -7.34 14.19 -16.97
CA LEU A 245 -7.20 13.75 -18.35
C LEU A 245 -8.24 12.70 -18.75
N SER A 246 -8.37 12.50 -20.07
CA SER A 246 -9.21 11.46 -20.66
C SER A 246 -8.51 10.78 -21.86
N GLY A 247 -9.08 9.68 -22.33
CA GLY A 247 -8.60 8.98 -23.53
C GLY A 247 -7.16 8.46 -23.41
N SER A 248 -6.37 8.68 -24.47
CA SER A 248 -4.97 8.22 -24.54
C SER A 248 -4.07 8.87 -23.50
N GLU A 249 -4.30 10.13 -23.16
CA GLU A 249 -3.45 10.85 -22.21
C GLU A 249 -3.67 10.36 -20.79
N GLN A 250 -4.93 10.07 -20.40
CA GLN A 250 -5.19 9.42 -19.11
C GLN A 250 -4.51 8.05 -19.02
N TYR A 251 -4.48 7.28 -20.12
CA TYR A 251 -3.81 5.98 -20.14
C TYR A 251 -2.29 6.12 -19.93
N LYS A 252 -1.65 7.12 -20.56
CA LYS A 252 -0.23 7.40 -20.35
C LYS A 252 0.09 7.75 -18.91
N GLU A 253 -0.72 8.61 -18.28
CA GLU A 253 -0.53 8.95 -16.86
C GLU A 253 -0.77 7.76 -15.94
N LEU A 254 -1.73 6.89 -16.27
CA LEU A 254 -1.91 5.62 -15.55
C LEU A 254 -0.65 4.73 -15.63
N GLN A 255 -0.04 4.62 -16.81
CA GLN A 255 1.22 3.87 -16.96
C GLN A 255 2.34 4.48 -16.14
N ARG A 256 2.48 5.81 -16.12
CA ARG A 256 3.45 6.51 -15.26
C ARG A 256 3.27 6.17 -13.78
N ILE A 257 2.01 6.13 -13.30
CA ILE A 257 1.71 5.77 -11.91
C ILE A 257 2.05 4.31 -11.62
N ILE A 258 1.77 3.39 -12.56
CA ILE A 258 2.13 1.97 -12.43
C ILE A 258 3.65 1.81 -12.34
N GLU A 259 4.40 2.40 -13.26
CA GLU A 259 5.87 2.36 -13.28
C GLU A 259 6.48 2.96 -12.01
N SER A 260 5.94 4.10 -11.56
CA SER A 260 6.34 4.76 -10.31
C SER A 260 6.07 3.89 -9.09
N THR A 261 4.92 3.22 -9.05
CA THR A 261 4.55 2.29 -7.97
C THR A 261 5.55 1.13 -7.90
N HIS A 262 5.91 0.54 -9.04
CA HIS A 262 6.92 -0.53 -9.10
C HIS A 262 8.29 -0.05 -8.59
N LEU A 263 8.79 1.07 -9.11
CA LEU A 263 10.08 1.62 -8.70
C LEU A 263 10.13 1.93 -7.19
N ALA A 264 9.08 2.54 -6.64
CA ALA A 264 9.03 2.86 -5.22
C ALA A 264 9.04 1.62 -4.34
N ASN A 265 8.27 0.58 -4.72
CA ASN A 265 8.28 -0.70 -4.02
C ASN A 265 9.65 -1.41 -4.10
N ASP A 266 10.33 -1.38 -5.25
CA ASP A 266 11.68 -1.93 -5.40
C ASP A 266 12.71 -1.23 -4.48
N LEU A 267 12.48 0.05 -4.17
CA LEU A 267 13.26 0.83 -3.21
C LEU A 267 12.81 0.64 -1.75
N GLY A 268 11.77 -0.16 -1.52
CA GLY A 268 11.20 -0.45 -0.21
C GLY A 268 10.40 0.71 0.38
N LEU A 269 9.82 1.58 -0.45
CA LEU A 269 8.86 2.60 -0.05
C LEU A 269 7.44 2.05 -0.15
N VAL A 270 6.60 2.37 0.82
CA VAL A 270 5.17 2.05 0.76
C VAL A 270 4.45 3.10 -0.10
N VAL A 271 3.58 2.67 -1.01
CA VAL A 271 2.98 3.56 -2.03
C VAL A 271 1.51 3.80 -1.75
N ASN A 272 1.15 5.05 -1.48
CA ASN A 272 -0.20 5.57 -1.42
C ASN A 272 -0.51 6.42 -2.68
N ALA A 273 -1.77 6.78 -2.86
CA ALA A 273 -2.23 7.74 -3.87
C ALA A 273 -3.59 8.32 -3.44
N GLY A 274 -4.22 9.19 -4.23
CA GLY A 274 -5.63 9.53 -3.97
C GLY A 274 -6.14 10.87 -4.49
N HIS A 275 -5.25 11.84 -4.69
CA HIS A 275 -5.62 13.18 -5.14
C HIS A 275 -6.42 13.15 -6.47
N GLY A 276 -7.63 13.72 -6.46
CA GLY A 276 -8.50 13.80 -7.64
C GLY A 276 -9.26 12.51 -7.99
N LEU A 277 -9.01 11.39 -7.28
CA LEU A 277 -9.73 10.16 -7.55
C LEU A 277 -11.23 10.29 -7.21
N ASN A 278 -12.04 9.57 -7.99
CA ASN A 278 -13.49 9.55 -7.91
C ASN A 278 -14.07 8.18 -8.26
N TYR A 279 -15.39 8.05 -8.12
CA TYR A 279 -16.12 6.79 -8.30
C TYR A 279 -16.00 6.17 -9.71
N ASN A 280 -15.54 6.92 -10.71
CA ASN A 280 -15.39 6.44 -12.09
C ASN A 280 -13.96 6.03 -12.43
N ASN A 281 -12.94 6.63 -11.81
CA ASN A 281 -11.54 6.42 -12.17
C ASN A 281 -10.75 5.60 -11.12
N VAL A 282 -11.23 5.51 -9.88
CA VAL A 282 -10.50 4.89 -8.76
C VAL A 282 -10.08 3.44 -9.01
N LYS A 283 -10.92 2.64 -9.69
CA LYS A 283 -10.71 1.21 -9.89
C LYS A 283 -9.37 0.88 -10.55
N LYS A 284 -8.95 1.68 -11.53
CA LYS A 284 -7.70 1.42 -12.26
C LYS A 284 -6.48 1.65 -11.36
N ILE A 285 -6.53 2.63 -10.47
CA ILE A 285 -5.47 2.90 -9.48
C ILE A 285 -5.48 1.86 -8.37
N ALA A 286 -6.67 1.52 -7.83
CA ALA A 286 -6.82 0.47 -6.82
C ALA A 286 -6.39 -0.92 -7.31
N SER A 287 -6.36 -1.12 -8.63
CA SER A 287 -5.94 -2.38 -9.25
C SER A 287 -4.43 -2.56 -9.35
N ILE A 288 -3.65 -1.49 -9.15
CA ILE A 288 -2.19 -1.52 -9.22
C ILE A 288 -1.66 -2.38 -8.08
N ASN A 289 -0.82 -3.36 -8.39
CA ASN A 289 -0.21 -4.22 -7.38
C ASN A 289 0.68 -3.39 -6.45
N ASN A 290 0.66 -3.71 -5.15
CA ASN A 290 1.40 -3.02 -4.10
C ASN A 290 1.02 -1.53 -3.91
N MET A 291 -0.18 -1.14 -4.35
CA MET A 291 -0.82 0.08 -3.88
C MET A 291 -1.34 -0.17 -2.45
N ASN A 292 -0.82 0.56 -1.48
CA ASN A 292 -1.12 0.37 -0.06
C ASN A 292 -2.44 1.02 0.33
N GLU A 293 -2.60 2.32 0.08
CA GLU A 293 -3.79 3.08 0.50
C GLU A 293 -4.17 4.16 -0.52
N LEU A 294 -5.47 4.39 -0.68
CA LEU A 294 -6.01 5.52 -1.44
C LEU A 294 -6.63 6.56 -0.50
N ASN A 295 -6.03 7.75 -0.41
CA ASN A 295 -6.48 8.89 0.37
C ASN A 295 -7.41 9.79 -0.45
N ILE A 296 -8.73 9.62 -0.29
CA ILE A 296 -9.73 10.28 -1.13
C ILE A 296 -10.60 11.21 -0.29
N GLY A 297 -10.67 12.49 -0.69
CA GLY A 297 -11.44 13.52 0.01
C GLY A 297 -12.64 14.05 -0.78
N HIS A 298 -12.40 15.07 -1.59
CA HIS A 298 -13.44 15.87 -2.26
C HIS A 298 -14.54 15.03 -2.92
N SER A 299 -14.21 13.98 -3.68
CA SER A 299 -15.22 13.18 -4.39
C SER A 299 -16.18 12.47 -3.44
N ILE A 300 -15.70 11.97 -2.29
CA ILE A 300 -16.54 11.32 -1.27
C ILE A 300 -17.47 12.35 -0.63
N VAL A 301 -16.96 13.52 -0.26
CA VAL A 301 -17.76 14.59 0.36
C VAL A 301 -18.81 15.12 -0.62
N ALA A 302 -18.43 15.33 -1.89
CA ALA A 302 -19.36 15.76 -2.93
C ALA A 302 -20.52 14.77 -3.12
N ARG A 303 -20.23 13.47 -3.14
CA ARG A 303 -21.28 12.44 -3.21
C ARG A 303 -22.12 12.37 -1.93
N ALA A 304 -21.50 12.60 -0.76
CA ALA A 304 -22.19 12.58 0.52
C ALA A 304 -23.29 13.64 0.63
N LEU A 305 -23.19 14.76 -0.10
CA LEU A 305 -24.26 15.76 -0.19
C LEU A 305 -25.58 15.17 -0.72
N ALA A 306 -25.51 14.14 -1.55
CA ALA A 306 -26.69 13.49 -2.12
C ALA A 306 -27.16 12.28 -1.31
N ILE A 307 -26.25 11.49 -0.72
CA ILE A 307 -26.58 10.17 -0.16
C ILE A 307 -26.11 9.93 1.28
N GLY A 308 -25.50 10.93 1.93
CA GLY A 308 -24.89 10.81 3.25
C GLY A 308 -23.47 10.23 3.21
N LEU A 309 -22.65 10.57 4.21
CA LEU A 309 -21.22 10.24 4.23
C LEU A 309 -20.95 8.73 4.36
N GLU A 310 -21.59 8.05 5.30
CA GLU A 310 -21.38 6.60 5.54
C GLU A 310 -21.60 5.79 4.26
N LYS A 311 -22.71 6.04 3.54
CA LYS A 311 -23.02 5.37 2.28
C LYS A 311 -22.02 5.74 1.17
N SER A 312 -21.63 7.01 1.11
CA SER A 312 -20.61 7.50 0.16
C SER A 312 -19.27 6.77 0.33
N VAL A 313 -18.80 6.62 1.57
CA VAL A 313 -17.56 5.91 1.90
C VAL A 313 -17.69 4.42 1.59
N ARG A 314 -18.79 3.77 1.98
CA ARG A 314 -19.04 2.35 1.69
C ARG A 314 -19.01 2.03 0.20
N GLU A 315 -19.61 2.90 -0.61
CA GLU A 315 -19.56 2.74 -2.06
C GLU A 315 -18.12 2.91 -2.60
N MET A 316 -17.35 3.88 -2.11
CA MET A 316 -15.95 4.06 -2.53
C MET A 316 -15.10 2.85 -2.13
N LYS A 317 -15.21 2.39 -0.87
CA LYS A 317 -14.52 1.22 -0.36
C LYS A 317 -14.81 -0.01 -1.21
N SER A 318 -16.08 -0.24 -1.55
CA SER A 318 -16.48 -1.33 -2.43
C SER A 318 -15.81 -1.25 -3.81
N LEU A 319 -15.68 -0.07 -4.41
CA LEU A 319 -14.98 0.08 -5.70
C LEU A 319 -13.49 -0.23 -5.60
N ILE A 320 -12.86 0.05 -4.45
CA ILE A 320 -11.44 -0.22 -4.20
C ILE A 320 -11.20 -1.73 -3.96
N THR A 321 -12.09 -2.38 -3.21
CA THR A 321 -11.91 -3.79 -2.81
C THR A 321 -12.53 -4.80 -3.79
N SER A 322 -13.46 -4.39 -4.65
CA SER A 322 -14.08 -5.29 -5.63
C SER A 322 -13.16 -5.46 -6.85
N ASN A 323 -12.22 -6.40 -6.73
CA ASN A 323 -11.44 -6.93 -7.85
C ASN A 323 -11.80 -8.40 -8.09
#